data_AF-A0A7Y0FX69-F1
#
_entry.id   AF-A0A7Y0FX69-F1
#
_cell.length_a   1.000
_cell.length_b   1.000
_cell.length_c   1.000
_cell.angle_alpha   90.00
_cell.angle_beta   90.00
_cell.angle_gamma   90.00
#
_symmetry.space_group_name_H-M   'P 1'
#
loop_
_entity.id
_entity.type
_entity.pdbx_description
1 polymer ?
#
loop_
_entity_poly.entity_id
_entity_poly.type
_entity_poly.pdbx_seq_one_letter_code
_entity_poly.pdbx_strand_id
1 'polypeptide(L)'
;MEAPIKTYFEALYIGDIAVDGPYGETMIDDVTLHPDGNSILILGDFGEGAIKRWSLMKITFEDGYFVHESKGTFFERDGADKQFTLAQGLPWEGGESIDDYC
;
A
#
# COMPACT_ATOMS: atom_id res chain seq x y z
N MET A 1 19.15 -8.51 -17.04
CA MET A 1 18.19 -7.38 -17.04
C MET A 1 17.94 -7.08 -15.58
N GLU A 2 18.24 -5.87 -15.12
CA GLU A 2 17.81 -5.47 -13.78
C GLU A 2 16.28 -5.45 -13.79
N ALA A 3 15.65 -5.97 -12.74
CA ALA A 3 14.20 -5.92 -12.53
C ALA A 3 13.96 -5.05 -11.29
N PRO A 4 14.07 -3.70 -11.40
CA PRO A 4 14.19 -2.83 -10.23
C PRO A 4 13.03 -2.97 -9.26
N ILE A 5 11.80 -3.09 -9.78
CA ILE A 5 10.60 -3.34 -8.98
C ILE A 5 10.69 -4.67 -8.23
N LYS A 6 11.13 -5.74 -8.89
CA LYS A 6 11.25 -7.05 -8.25
C LYS A 6 12.32 -7.03 -7.16
N THR A 7 13.46 -6.41 -7.44
CA THR A 7 14.55 -6.24 -6.46
C THR A 7 14.10 -5.40 -5.27
N TYR A 8 13.33 -4.33 -5.50
CA TYR A 8 12.76 -3.54 -4.41
C TYR A 8 11.77 -4.39 -3.60
N PHE A 9 10.83 -5.08 -4.25
CA PHE A 9 9.87 -5.94 -3.57
C PHE A 9 10.54 -7.00 -2.67
N GLU A 10 11.58 -7.67 -3.17
CA GLU A 10 12.33 -8.69 -2.42
C GLU A 10 13.09 -8.13 -1.20
N ALA A 11 13.28 -6.81 -1.13
CA ALA A 11 13.93 -6.12 -0.02
C ALA A 11 12.94 -5.57 1.02
N LEU A 12 11.63 -5.67 0.80
CA LEU A 12 10.60 -5.21 1.73
C LEU A 12 10.25 -6.31 2.76
N TYR A 13 10.06 -5.90 4.01
CA TYR A 13 9.63 -6.77 5.09
C TYR A 13 8.42 -6.18 5.82
N ILE A 14 7.43 -7.03 6.13
CA ILE A 14 6.33 -6.66 7.02
C ILE A 14 6.91 -6.26 8.38
N GLY A 15 6.47 -5.12 8.90
CA GLY A 15 6.98 -4.51 10.13
C GLY A 15 8.02 -3.41 9.92
N ASP A 16 8.59 -3.27 8.71
CA ASP A 16 9.51 -2.18 8.40
C ASP A 16 8.77 -0.85 8.17
N ILE A 17 9.50 0.26 8.27
CA ILE A 17 8.97 1.59 7.98
C ILE A 17 9.00 1.84 6.47
N ALA A 18 7.81 1.97 5.86
CA ALA A 18 7.63 2.31 4.45
C ALA A 18 7.75 3.81 4.18
N VAL A 19 7.31 4.63 5.13
CA VAL A 19 7.30 6.09 5.05
C VAL A 19 7.73 6.64 6.40
N ASP A 20 8.72 7.50 6.38
CA ASP A 20 9.13 8.33 7.52
C ASP A 20 9.02 9.80 7.09
N GLY A 21 8.24 10.58 7.83
CA GLY A 21 7.95 11.95 7.49
C GLY A 21 7.41 12.77 8.67
N PRO A 22 7.18 14.08 8.46
CA PRO A 22 6.76 14.99 9.52
C PRO A 22 5.35 14.70 10.08
N TYR A 23 4.60 13.82 9.43
CA TYR A 23 3.25 13.39 9.84
C TYR A 23 3.24 12.04 10.57
N GLY A 24 4.42 11.49 10.87
CA GLY A 24 4.59 10.20 11.50
C GLY A 24 5.16 9.16 10.55
N GLU A 25 5.33 7.96 11.09
CA GLU A 25 5.81 6.79 10.37
C GLU A 25 4.63 5.93 9.90
N THR A 26 4.80 5.28 8.74
CA THR A 26 3.90 4.23 8.26
C THR A 26 4.66 2.92 8.20
N MET A 27 4.20 1.93 8.96
CA MET A 27 4.75 0.58 8.96
C MET A 27 4.14 -0.27 7.85
N ILE A 28 4.89 -1.20 7.26
CA ILE A 28 4.36 -2.19 6.32
C ILE A 28 3.52 -3.21 7.09
N ASP A 29 2.21 -3.21 6.88
CA ASP A 29 1.31 -4.26 7.39
C ASP A 29 1.20 -5.42 6.39
N ASP A 30 1.03 -5.10 5.11
CA ASP A 30 1.02 -6.09 4.01
C ASP A 30 1.66 -5.50 2.75
N VAL A 31 2.18 -6.38 1.89
CA VAL A 31 2.86 -6.00 0.65
C VAL A 31 2.69 -7.05 -0.42
N THR A 32 2.47 -6.62 -1.65
CA THR A 32 2.35 -7.51 -2.81
C THR A 32 2.99 -6.91 -4.05
N LEU A 33 3.53 -7.78 -4.90
CA LEU A 33 3.90 -7.44 -6.26
C LEU A 33 2.66 -7.60 -7.12
N HIS A 34 2.24 -6.53 -7.80
CA HIS A 34 1.09 -6.55 -8.69
C HIS A 34 1.28 -7.65 -9.77
N PRO A 35 0.22 -8.36 -10.22
CA PRO A 35 0.35 -9.50 -11.14
C PRO A 35 1.09 -9.23 -12.46
N ASP A 36 1.11 -7.97 -12.91
CA ASP A 36 1.85 -7.56 -14.11
C ASP A 36 3.38 -7.40 -13.88
N GLY A 37 3.83 -7.49 -12.62
CA GLY A 37 5.22 -7.34 -12.21
C GLY A 37 5.76 -5.91 -12.25
N ASN A 38 4.92 -4.90 -12.54
CA ASN A 38 5.37 -3.53 -12.79
C ASN A 38 5.17 -2.59 -11.60
N SER A 39 4.51 -3.05 -10.54
CA SER A 39 4.31 -2.23 -9.36
C SER A 39 4.21 -3.04 -8.07
N ILE A 40 4.57 -2.39 -6.96
CA ILE A 40 4.39 -2.90 -5.61
C ILE A 40 3.19 -2.18 -5.00
N LEU A 41 2.37 -2.89 -4.26
CA LEU A 41 1.34 -2.32 -3.41
C LEU A 41 1.74 -2.56 -1.95
N ILE A 42 1.72 -1.51 -1.15
CA ILE A 42 1.99 -1.57 0.30
C ILE A 42 0.72 -1.13 1.02
N LEU A 43 0.20 -1.99 1.88
CA LEU A 43 -0.77 -1.65 2.91
C LEU A 43 0.01 -1.21 4.15
N GLY A 44 -0.17 0.04 4.53
CA GLY A 44 0.54 0.65 5.64
C GLY A 44 -0.32 0.84 6.89
N ASP A 45 0.32 0.74 8.06
CA ASP A 45 -0.27 0.99 9.38
C ASP A 45 0.41 2.20 10.05
N PHE A 46 -0.38 3.25 10.36
CA PHE A 46 0.05 4.42 11.14
C PHE A 46 0.06 4.18 12.65
N GLY A 47 -0.43 3.03 13.11
CA GLY A 47 -0.48 2.65 14.50
C GLY A 47 -1.78 3.04 15.22
N GLU A 48 -1.89 2.59 16.47
CA GLU A 48 -3.06 2.86 17.30
C GLU A 48 -3.22 4.35 17.60
N GLY A 49 -4.47 4.82 17.60
CA GLY A 49 -4.83 6.21 17.87
C GLY A 49 -4.84 7.13 16.65
N ALA A 50 -4.36 6.67 15.49
CA ALA A 50 -4.53 7.37 14.22
C ALA A 50 -6.02 7.39 13.80
N ILE A 51 -6.52 8.55 13.34
CA ILE A 51 -7.91 8.69 12.85
C ILE A 51 -8.13 7.85 11.60
N LYS A 52 -7.20 7.95 10.64
CA LYS A 52 -7.12 7.07 9.47
C LYS A 52 -5.88 6.21 9.63
N ARG A 53 -6.06 5.05 10.26
CA ARG A 53 -4.96 4.17 10.63
C ARG A 53 -4.28 3.55 9.42
N TRP A 54 -5.03 3.22 8.40
CA TRP A 54 -4.51 2.44 7.27
C TRP A 54 -4.18 3.34 6.09
N SER A 55 -3.21 2.92 5.27
CA SER A 55 -2.85 3.61 4.04
C SER A 55 -2.55 2.62 2.94
N LEU A 56 -2.72 3.06 1.69
CA LEU A 56 -2.31 2.29 0.53
C LEU A 56 -1.33 3.11 -0.30
N MET A 57 -0.23 2.49 -0.67
CA MET A 57 0.77 3.06 -1.57
C MET A 57 1.00 2.14 -2.76
N LYS A 58 1.20 2.73 -3.93
CA LYS A 58 1.70 2.04 -5.12
C LYS A 58 3.11 2.55 -5.43
N ILE A 59 4.03 1.63 -5.70
CA ILE A 59 5.39 1.95 -6.14
C ILE A 59 5.56 1.47 -7.58
N THR A 60 5.98 2.37 -8.46
CA THR A 60 6.34 2.09 -9.86
C THR A 60 7.79 2.48 -10.12
N PHE A 61 8.35 1.99 -11.23
CA PHE A 61 9.67 2.40 -11.71
C PHE A 61 9.54 3.08 -13.06
N GLU A 62 9.74 4.40 -13.06
CA GLU A 62 9.45 5.29 -14.19
C GLU A 62 10.67 6.18 -14.44
N ASP A 63 11.13 6.24 -15.69
CA ASP A 63 12.26 7.08 -16.12
C ASP A 63 13.53 6.98 -15.26
N GLY A 64 13.78 5.79 -14.68
CA GLY A 64 14.96 5.54 -13.83
C GLY A 64 14.75 5.85 -12.34
N TYR A 65 13.52 6.21 -11.94
CA TYR A 65 13.17 6.58 -10.57
C TYR A 65 12.09 5.65 -10.00
N PHE A 66 12.14 5.41 -8.68
CA PHE A 66 11.02 4.83 -7.96
C PHE A 66 10.01 5.93 -7.63
N VAL A 67 8.79 5.77 -8.11
CA VAL A 67 7.69 6.71 -7.87
C VAL A 67 6.76 6.10 -6.83
N HIS A 68 6.60 6.80 -5.71
CA HIS A 68 5.71 6.40 -4.62
C HIS A 68 4.43 7.22 -4.72
N GLU A 69 3.33 6.55 -5.06
CA GLU A 69 2.02 7.16 -5.22
C GLU A 69 1.11 6.76 -4.06
N SER A 70 0.58 7.74 -3.33
CA SER A 70 -0.47 7.46 -2.34
C SER A 70 -1.78 7.11 -3.07
N LYS A 71 -2.41 6.01 -2.65
CA LYS A 71 -3.74 5.57 -3.11
C LYS A 71 -4.83 5.83 -2.07
N GLY A 72 -4.51 6.60 -1.03
CA GLY A 72 -5.44 7.00 0.01
C GLY A 72 -5.08 6.49 1.40
N THR A 73 -5.88 6.93 2.35
CA THR A 73 -5.86 6.52 3.76
C THR A 73 -7.26 6.17 4.20
N PHE A 74 -7.38 5.19 5.09
CA PHE A 74 -8.63 4.53 5.43
C PHE A 74 -8.85 4.53 6.94
N PHE A 75 -10.10 4.69 7.35
CA PHE A 75 -10.48 4.68 8.76
C PHE A 75 -10.38 3.27 9.34
N GLU A 76 -10.93 2.29 8.62
CA GLU A 76 -11.09 0.92 9.08
C GLU A 76 -10.32 -0.07 8.20
N ARG A 77 -10.06 -1.26 8.76
CA ARG A 77 -9.23 -2.28 8.11
C ARG A 77 -9.92 -2.83 6.85
N ASP A 78 -11.23 -2.99 6.90
CA ASP A 78 -12.04 -3.51 5.80
C ASP A 78 -12.02 -2.59 4.56
N GLY A 79 -12.07 -1.26 4.75
CA GLY A 79 -11.92 -0.28 3.68
C GLY A 79 -10.53 -0.33 3.03
N ALA A 80 -9.49 -0.52 3.85
CA ALA A 80 -8.12 -0.66 3.36
C ALA A 80 -7.91 -1.98 2.60
N ASP A 81 -8.38 -3.11 3.14
CA ASP A 81 -8.31 -4.43 2.51
C ASP A 81 -9.10 -4.46 1.20
N LYS A 82 -10.25 -3.79 1.15
CA LYS A 82 -11.03 -3.61 -0.08
C LYS A 82 -10.19 -2.91 -1.15
N GLN A 83 -9.61 -1.75 -0.86
CA GLN A 83 -8.80 -1.02 -1.84
C GLN A 83 -7.51 -1.76 -2.20
N PHE A 84 -6.87 -2.43 -1.25
CA PHE A 84 -5.69 -3.27 -1.51
C PHE A 84 -6.01 -4.44 -2.45
N THR A 85 -7.17 -5.07 -2.29
CA THR A 85 -7.65 -6.15 -3.16
C THR A 85 -7.96 -5.63 -4.57
N LEU A 86 -8.73 -4.54 -4.66
CA LEU A 86 -9.11 -3.93 -5.94
C LEU A 86 -7.88 -3.41 -6.70
N ALA A 87 -6.89 -2.85 -6.01
CA ALA A 87 -5.65 -2.38 -6.61
C ALA A 87 -4.80 -3.50 -7.23
N GLN A 88 -4.97 -4.75 -6.79
CA GLN A 88 -4.36 -5.94 -7.41
C GLN A 88 -5.11 -6.40 -8.67
N GLY A 89 -6.26 -5.79 -8.99
CA GLY A 89 -7.16 -6.25 -10.06
C GLY A 89 -8.00 -7.47 -9.66
N LEU A 90 -8.09 -7.79 -8.36
CA LEU A 90 -8.88 -8.89 -7.85
C LEU A 90 -10.30 -8.43 -7.50
N PRO A 91 -11.30 -9.32 -7.61
CA PRO A 91 -12.66 -9.00 -7.18
C PRO A 91 -12.71 -8.85 -5.65
N TRP A 92 -13.48 -7.87 -5.17
CA TRP A 92 -13.83 -7.74 -3.76
C TRP A 92 -15.19 -8.39 -3.49
N GLU A 93 -15.20 -9.41 -2.63
CA GLU A 93 -16.44 -10.10 -2.23
C GLU A 93 -16.99 -9.62 -0.89
N GLY A 94 -16.27 -8.73 -0.20
CA GLY A 94 -16.78 -8.07 1.00
C GLY A 94 -17.85 -7.02 0.69
N GLY A 95 -18.41 -6.45 1.75
CA GLY A 95 -19.41 -5.39 1.66
C GLY A 95 -18.82 -4.01 1.39
N GLU A 96 -19.68 -3.00 1.54
CA GLU A 96 -19.26 -1.61 1.66
C GLU A 96 -18.54 -1.38 3.00
N SER A 97 -17.61 -0.44 2.99
CA SER A 97 -16.90 0.09 4.15
C SER A 97 -17.27 1.55 4.36
N ILE A 98 -16.99 2.11 5.54
CA ILE A 98 -17.19 3.55 5.79
C ILE A 98 -16.40 4.44 4.82
N ASP A 99 -15.27 3.94 4.32
CA ASP A 99 -14.41 4.63 3.37
C ASP A 99 -15.04 4.78 1.98
N ASP A 100 -16.08 4.01 1.64
CA ASP A 100 -16.83 4.19 0.38
C ASP A 100 -17.70 5.45 0.36
N TYR A 101 -17.87 6.09 1.52
CA TYR A 101 -18.68 7.28 1.72
C TYR A 101 -17.85 8.56 1.91
N CYS A 102 -16.53 8.49 1.65
CA CYS A 102 -15.56 9.57 1.91
C CYS A 102 -14.80 10.02 0.67
#